data_AF-A0A0T1WAE3-F1
#
_entry.id   AF-A0A0T1WAE3-F1
#
_cell.length_a   1.000
_cell.length_b   1.000
_cell.length_c   1.000
_cell.angle_alpha   90.00
_cell.angle_beta   90.00
_cell.angle_gamma   90.00
#
_symmetry.space_group_name_H-M   'P 1'
#
loop_
_entity.id
_entity.type
_entity.pdbx_description
1 polymer ?
#
loop_
_entity_poly.entity_id
_entity_poly.type
_entity_poly.pdbx_seq_one_letter_code
_entity_poly.pdbx_strand_id
1 'polypeptide(L)'
;MPYDYFDAVPNYTDTFPDYRRLAREAGQNIAATRPLAHNGRAFWKLTDADSGALAWLAFTRPDVRSPLIRRKVWTLIPHLQVFMANWFVSVDHELADQSQWIYTNIDIYEARELALLVPQPTAGDMKRITRPEAVLTLDDIDRHNVTTVLGKGTAQALKARR
;
A
#
# COMPACT_ATOMS: atom_id res chain seq x y z
N MET A 1 -30.82 36.17 38.99
CA MET A 1 -29.46 36.17 38.40
C MET A 1 -29.41 35.09 37.33
N PRO A 2 -29.43 35.41 36.03
CA PRO A 2 -29.15 34.44 34.98
C PRO A 2 -27.64 34.47 34.67
N TYR A 3 -27.02 33.29 34.58
CA TYR A 3 -25.63 33.13 34.16
C TYR A 3 -25.58 33.00 32.64
N ASP A 4 -24.96 33.98 31.98
CA ASP A 4 -24.56 33.92 30.57
C ASP A 4 -23.44 32.89 30.39
N TYR A 5 -23.71 31.82 29.64
CA TYR A 5 -22.69 30.87 29.19
C TYR A 5 -22.23 31.32 27.80
N PHE A 6 -21.09 32.00 27.74
CA PHE A 6 -20.41 32.29 26.48
C PHE A 6 -19.94 30.97 25.86
N ASP A 7 -20.46 30.64 24.68
CA ASP A 7 -19.90 29.61 23.80
C ASP A 7 -18.51 30.05 23.34
N ALA A 8 -17.48 29.51 23.98
CA ALA A 8 -16.11 29.59 23.50
C ALA A 8 -15.96 28.63 22.31
N VAL A 9 -15.94 29.19 21.10
CA VAL A 9 -15.56 28.47 19.87
C VAL A 9 -14.14 27.94 20.02
N PRO A 10 -13.87 26.63 19.86
CA PRO A 10 -12.51 26.12 19.87
C PRO A 10 -11.77 26.65 18.64
N ASN A 11 -10.77 27.48 18.88
CA ASN A 11 -9.84 27.96 17.86
C ASN A 11 -8.95 26.79 17.41
N TYR A 12 -9.28 26.16 16.28
CA TYR A 12 -8.48 25.11 15.64
C TYR A 12 -7.23 25.66 14.95
N THR A 13 -6.40 26.39 15.68
CA THR A 13 -5.04 26.73 15.27
C THR A 13 -4.09 26.12 16.27
N ASP A 14 -4.12 24.78 16.36
CA ASP A 14 -3.06 24.03 17.00
C ASP A 14 -2.15 23.48 15.90
N THR A 15 -0.86 23.71 16.10
CA THR A 15 0.21 23.57 15.13
C THR A 15 0.34 22.11 14.70
N PHE A 16 -0.20 21.74 13.54
CA PHE A 16 0.07 20.43 12.94
C PHE A 16 1.59 20.27 12.80
N PRO A 17 2.21 19.26 13.45
CA PRO A 17 3.62 18.98 13.23
C PRO A 17 3.81 18.64 11.74
N ASP A 18 4.83 19.21 11.11
CA ASP A 18 5.14 18.99 9.70
C ASP A 18 5.75 17.59 9.51
N TYR A 19 4.90 16.56 9.67
CA TYR A 19 5.27 15.14 9.53
C TYR A 19 5.79 14.82 8.11
N ARG A 20 5.54 15.70 7.14
CA ARG A 20 6.05 15.61 5.77
C ARG A 20 7.57 15.79 5.71
N ARG A 21 8.14 16.61 6.61
CA ARG A 21 9.59 16.81 6.73
C ARG A 21 10.25 15.63 7.45
N LEU A 22 9.64 15.15 8.54
CA LEU A 22 10.09 13.94 9.26
C LEU A 22 10.05 12.69 8.39
N ALA A 23 9.03 12.52 7.55
CA ALA A 23 8.94 11.40 6.61
C ALA A 23 10.04 11.44 5.53
N ARG A 24 10.39 12.63 5.04
CA ARG A 24 11.51 12.82 4.08
C ARG A 24 12.86 12.55 4.71
N GLU A 25 13.08 13.01 5.95
CA GLU A 25 14.34 12.77 6.69
C GLU A 25 14.48 11.30 7.11
N ALA A 26 13.38 10.62 7.45
CA ALA A 26 13.38 9.18 7.76
C ALA A 26 13.65 8.31 6.52
N GLY A 27 13.14 8.71 5.34
CA GLY A 27 13.33 7.98 4.09
C GLY A 27 14.78 7.91 3.59
N GLN A 28 15.69 8.74 4.12
CA GLN A 28 17.10 8.76 3.72
C GLN A 28 18.03 7.97 4.65
N ASN A 29 17.55 7.43 5.78
CA ASN A 29 18.43 6.92 6.85
C ASN A 29 18.20 5.46 7.31
N ILE A 30 17.37 4.65 6.64
CA ILE A 30 17.06 3.30 7.16
C ILE A 30 17.65 2.21 6.26
N ALA A 31 18.92 1.89 6.52
CA ALA A 31 19.41 0.53 6.37
C ALA A 31 18.94 -0.30 7.59
N ALA A 32 17.96 -1.20 7.37
CA ALA A 32 17.39 -2.22 8.28
C ALA A 32 16.62 -1.70 9.52
N THR A 33 15.43 -2.20 9.93
CA THR A 33 15.05 -3.62 10.05
C THR A 33 13.53 -3.86 10.21
N ARG A 34 12.64 -2.86 10.14
CA ARG A 34 11.18 -3.09 10.15
C ARG A 34 10.46 -2.10 9.24
N PRO A 35 9.60 -2.57 8.33
CA PRO A 35 8.80 -1.67 7.50
C PRO A 35 7.80 -0.90 8.36
N LEU A 36 7.46 0.31 7.94
CA LEU A 36 6.42 1.15 8.53
C LEU A 36 5.07 0.43 8.41
N ALA A 37 4.70 -0.27 9.48
CA ALA A 37 3.49 -1.06 9.53
C ALA A 37 2.34 -0.23 10.12
N HIS A 38 1.21 -0.17 9.41
CA HIS A 38 -0.04 0.39 9.88
C HIS A 38 -1.07 -0.74 10.00
N ASN A 39 -1.60 -0.97 11.20
CA ASN A 39 -2.51 -2.09 11.50
C ASN A 39 -1.97 -3.47 11.04
N GLY A 40 -0.67 -3.71 11.24
CA GLY A 40 0.00 -4.96 10.85
C GLY A 40 0.20 -5.14 9.34
N ARG A 41 0.13 -4.04 8.57
CA ARG A 41 0.37 -4.00 7.12
C ARG A 41 1.49 -3.02 6.79
N ALA A 42 2.46 -3.47 6.01
CA ALA A 42 3.46 -2.60 5.41
C ALA A 42 3.07 -2.29 3.97
N PHE A 43 3.04 -1.02 3.60
CA PHE A 43 2.72 -0.56 2.26
C PHE A 43 3.98 -0.33 1.43
N TRP A 44 3.88 -0.64 0.14
CA TRP A 44 5.00 -0.60 -0.79
C TRP A 44 4.58 0.09 -2.07
N LYS A 45 5.37 1.09 -2.47
CA LYS A 45 5.38 1.66 -3.81
C LYS A 45 6.38 0.85 -4.63
N LEU A 46 5.92 0.26 -5.74
CA LEU A 46 6.78 -0.46 -6.66
C LEU A 46 6.96 0.39 -7.91
N THR A 47 8.18 0.85 -8.13
CA THR A 47 8.57 1.54 -9.36
C THR A 47 9.40 0.60 -10.22
N ASP A 48 9.17 0.61 -11.52
CA ASP A 48 9.99 -0.07 -12.49
C ASP A 48 11.46 0.41 -12.37
N ALA A 49 12.41 -0.52 -12.27
CA ALA A 49 13.81 -0.18 -12.01
C ALA A 49 14.45 0.64 -13.13
N ASP A 50 14.02 0.42 -14.39
CA ASP A 50 14.58 1.08 -15.56
C ASP A 50 13.95 2.46 -15.80
N SER A 51 12.62 2.54 -15.75
CA SER A 51 11.88 3.77 -16.08
C SER A 51 11.52 4.65 -14.88
N GLY A 52 11.58 4.11 -13.66
CA GLY A 52 11.10 4.78 -12.45
C GLY A 52 9.58 4.96 -12.40
N ALA A 53 8.84 4.42 -13.37
CA ALA A 53 7.39 4.56 -13.44
C ALA A 53 6.71 3.75 -12.33
N LEU A 54 5.64 4.30 -11.75
CA LEU A 54 4.81 3.58 -10.79
C LEU A 54 4.15 2.37 -11.49
N ALA A 55 4.57 1.17 -11.13
CA ALA A 55 4.03 -0.07 -11.66
C ALA A 55 2.90 -0.61 -10.76
N TRP A 56 3.15 -0.65 -9.44
CA TRP A 56 2.19 -1.20 -8.48
C TRP A 56 2.15 -0.43 -7.17
N LEU A 57 0.98 -0.47 -6.54
CA LEU A 57 0.84 -0.26 -5.11
C LEU A 57 0.58 -1.62 -4.46
N ALA A 58 1.36 -1.94 -3.44
CA ALA A 58 1.26 -3.22 -2.76
C ALA A 58 1.20 -3.07 -1.24
N PHE A 59 0.80 -4.14 -0.58
CA PHE A 59 1.06 -4.31 0.85
C PHE A 59 1.51 -5.73 1.18
N THR A 60 2.14 -5.87 2.34
CA THR A 60 2.56 -7.14 2.96
C THR A 60 2.09 -7.19 4.40
N ARG A 61 2.11 -8.38 5.01
CA ARG A 61 1.73 -8.58 6.42
C ARG A 61 2.87 -9.23 7.21
N PRO A 62 3.91 -8.45 7.59
CA PRO A 62 5.12 -8.99 8.19
C PRO A 62 4.91 -9.63 9.57
N ASP A 63 3.87 -9.19 10.30
CA ASP A 63 3.64 -9.60 11.70
C ASP A 63 2.78 -10.88 11.84
N VAL A 64 2.39 -11.52 10.74
CA VAL A 64 1.56 -12.74 10.79
C VAL A 64 2.41 -13.97 11.05
N ARG A 65 1.91 -14.90 11.88
CA ARG A 65 2.64 -16.13 12.23
C ARG A 65 2.95 -17.03 11.04
N SER A 66 2.05 -17.08 10.03
CA SER A 66 2.23 -17.92 8.86
C SER A 66 3.40 -17.45 7.98
N PRO A 67 4.43 -18.29 7.75
CA PRO A 67 5.56 -17.95 6.87
C PRO A 67 5.13 -17.60 5.44
N LEU A 68 4.14 -18.31 4.91
CA LEU A 68 3.61 -18.07 3.57
C LEU A 68 2.96 -16.67 3.47
N ILE A 69 2.17 -16.29 4.48
CA ILE A 69 1.49 -14.99 4.52
C ILE A 69 2.49 -13.83 4.65
N ARG A 70 3.62 -14.03 5.35
CA ARG A 70 4.66 -13.00 5.48
C ARG A 70 5.35 -12.68 4.16
N ARG A 71 5.48 -13.68 3.28
CA ARG A 71 6.11 -13.55 1.95
C ARG A 71 5.15 -13.04 0.89
N LYS A 72 3.85 -13.23 1.11
CA LYS A 72 2.82 -12.83 0.17
C LYS A 72 2.76 -11.31 0.04
N VAL A 73 2.83 -10.85 -1.20
CA VAL A 73 2.60 -9.45 -1.59
C VAL A 73 1.25 -9.36 -2.28
N TRP A 74 0.37 -8.49 -1.78
CA TRP A 74 -0.89 -8.18 -2.44
C TRP A 74 -0.78 -6.87 -3.19
N THR A 75 -1.11 -6.88 -4.48
CA THR A 75 -1.05 -5.70 -5.36
C THR A 75 -2.43 -5.17 -5.70
N LEU A 76 -2.57 -3.85 -5.78
CA LEU A 76 -3.82 -3.18 -6.12
C LEU A 76 -4.24 -3.49 -7.57
N ILE A 77 -5.49 -3.89 -7.75
CA ILE A 77 -6.20 -3.96 -9.02
C ILE A 77 -7.24 -2.83 -9.03
N PRO A 78 -6.92 -1.65 -9.60
CA PRO A 78 -7.72 -0.43 -9.37
C PRO A 78 -9.16 -0.58 -9.84
N HIS A 79 -9.38 -1.12 -11.04
CA HIS A 79 -10.74 -1.34 -11.53
C HIS A 79 -11.53 -2.27 -10.61
N LEU A 80 -10.97 -3.38 -10.13
CA LEU A 80 -11.70 -4.29 -9.23
C LEU A 80 -11.83 -3.78 -7.79
N GLN A 81 -11.13 -2.70 -7.42
CA GLN A 81 -11.07 -2.17 -6.05
C GLN A 81 -10.66 -3.23 -5.01
N VAL A 82 -9.76 -4.12 -5.41
CA VAL A 82 -9.19 -5.15 -4.54
C VAL A 82 -7.69 -5.15 -4.66
N PHE A 83 -7.03 -5.54 -3.58
CA PHE A 83 -5.67 -6.03 -3.59
C PHE A 83 -5.71 -7.54 -3.78
N MET A 84 -5.02 -8.07 -4.77
CA MET A 84 -4.93 -9.51 -5.05
C MET A 84 -3.54 -10.02 -4.74
N ALA A 85 -3.45 -11.24 -4.20
CA ALA A 85 -2.18 -11.91 -4.02
C ALA A 85 -1.48 -12.05 -5.38
N ASN A 86 -0.25 -11.57 -5.46
CA ASN A 86 0.50 -11.52 -6.71
C ASN A 86 1.77 -12.34 -6.56
N TRP A 87 1.78 -13.55 -7.15
CA TRP A 87 2.85 -14.51 -6.96
C TRP A 87 4.19 -14.02 -7.54
N PHE A 88 4.20 -13.40 -8.72
CA PHE A 88 5.44 -12.97 -9.34
C PHE A 88 6.01 -11.73 -8.65
N VAL A 89 5.16 -10.84 -8.12
CA VAL A 89 5.62 -9.74 -7.25
C VAL A 89 6.08 -10.26 -5.88
N SER A 90 5.51 -11.36 -5.39
CA SER A 90 5.98 -12.01 -4.16
C SER A 90 7.36 -12.65 -4.35
N VAL A 91 7.60 -13.30 -5.49
CA VAL A 91 8.92 -13.83 -5.87
C VAL A 91 9.93 -12.69 -6.03
N ASP A 92 9.57 -11.64 -6.77
CA ASP A 92 10.45 -10.49 -7.03
C ASP A 92 10.89 -9.80 -5.73
N HIS A 93 9.98 -9.67 -4.76
CA HIS A 93 10.26 -9.09 -3.44
C HIS A 93 11.25 -9.91 -2.61
N GLU A 94 11.43 -11.22 -2.89
CA GLU A 94 12.46 -12.04 -2.24
C GLU A 94 13.84 -11.88 -2.91
N LEU A 95 13.91 -11.38 -4.15
CA LEU A 95 15.12 -11.27 -4.96
C LEU A 95 15.76 -9.88 -4.83
N ALA A 96 16.34 -9.58 -3.67
CA ALA A 96 16.86 -8.25 -3.32
C ALA A 96 17.81 -7.60 -4.38
N ASP A 97 18.63 -8.40 -5.08
CA ASP A 97 19.63 -7.89 -6.03
C ASP A 97 19.22 -8.02 -7.51
N GLN A 98 18.09 -8.65 -7.79
CA GLN A 98 17.60 -8.93 -9.16
C GLN A 98 16.11 -8.57 -9.33
N SER A 99 15.59 -7.74 -8.43
CA SER A 99 14.19 -7.31 -8.48
C SER A 99 13.93 -6.48 -9.73
N GLN A 100 12.89 -6.82 -10.48
CA GLN A 100 12.35 -5.98 -11.55
C GLN A 100 11.84 -4.64 -10.99
N TRP A 101 11.31 -4.63 -9.76
CA TRP A 101 10.79 -3.44 -9.12
C TRP A 101 11.65 -2.97 -7.96
N ILE A 102 11.75 -1.65 -7.83
CA ILE A 102 12.28 -1.01 -6.62
C ILE A 102 11.15 -0.90 -5.60
N TYR A 103 11.31 -1.60 -4.48
CA TYR A 103 10.34 -1.60 -3.37
C TYR A 103 10.64 -0.46 -2.40
N THR A 104 9.84 0.60 -2.48
CA THR A 104 9.90 1.70 -1.51
C THR A 104 8.83 1.51 -0.44
N ASN A 105 9.22 1.38 0.83
CA ASN A 105 8.26 1.35 1.92
C ASN A 105 7.66 2.76 2.12
N ILE A 106 6.33 2.83 2.17
CA ILE A 106 5.58 4.09 2.27
C ILE A 106 4.57 4.02 3.41
N ASP A 107 4.10 5.17 3.87
CA ASP A 107 3.01 5.25 4.84
C ASP A 107 1.62 5.07 4.20
N ILE A 108 0.59 4.95 5.05
CA ILE A 108 -0.80 4.77 4.62
C ILE A 108 -1.36 5.98 3.86
N TYR A 109 -0.91 7.19 4.14
CA TYR A 109 -1.40 8.39 3.48
C TYR A 109 -0.84 8.49 2.07
N GLU A 110 0.46 8.26 1.89
CA GLU A 110 1.08 8.15 0.56
C GLU A 110 0.44 7.01 -0.23
N ALA A 111 0.18 5.85 0.40
CA ALA A 111 -0.50 4.74 -0.26
C ALA A 111 -1.91 5.11 -0.78
N ARG A 112 -2.67 5.93 -0.04
CA ARG A 112 -4.00 6.41 -0.46
C ARG A 112 -3.92 7.32 -1.69
N GLU A 113 -2.94 8.22 -1.74
CA GLU A 113 -2.72 9.10 -2.89
C GLU A 113 -2.27 8.29 -4.11
N LEU A 114 -1.28 7.42 -3.94
CA LEU A 114 -0.75 6.60 -5.02
C LEU A 114 -1.78 5.65 -5.60
N ALA A 115 -2.74 5.15 -4.81
CA ALA A 115 -3.79 4.26 -5.28
C ALA A 115 -4.54 4.82 -6.50
N LEU A 116 -4.69 6.15 -6.59
CA LEU A 116 -5.35 6.82 -7.70
C LEU A 116 -4.46 6.92 -8.95
N LEU A 117 -3.14 6.84 -8.78
CA LEU A 117 -2.14 6.94 -9.84
C LEU A 117 -1.69 5.58 -10.38
N VAL A 118 -1.93 4.48 -9.66
CA VAL A 118 -1.56 3.13 -10.11
C VAL A 118 -2.19 2.83 -11.47
N PRO A 119 -1.40 2.38 -12.47
CA PRO A 119 -1.93 2.00 -13.77
C PRO A 119 -2.86 0.79 -13.68
N GLN A 120 -3.72 0.60 -14.68
CA GLN A 120 -4.51 -0.62 -14.76
C GLN A 120 -3.61 -1.80 -15.18
N PRO A 121 -3.68 -2.95 -14.50
CA PRO A 121 -2.96 -4.15 -14.92
C PRO A 121 -3.35 -4.55 -16.34
N THR A 122 -2.38 -4.98 -17.14
CA THR A 122 -2.66 -5.46 -18.49
C THR A 122 -3.38 -6.81 -18.45
N ALA A 123 -3.99 -7.22 -19.56
CA ALA A 123 -4.56 -8.56 -19.67
C ALA A 123 -3.52 -9.67 -19.46
N GLY A 124 -2.24 -9.42 -19.80
CA GLY A 124 -1.13 -10.32 -19.52
C GLY A 124 -0.88 -10.46 -18.03
N ASP A 125 -0.84 -9.34 -17.31
CA ASP A 125 -0.66 -9.32 -15.86
C ASP A 125 -1.81 -10.06 -15.16
N MET A 126 -3.05 -9.80 -15.55
CA MET A 126 -4.21 -10.48 -14.96
C MET A 126 -4.18 -12.00 -15.18
N LYS A 127 -3.73 -12.47 -16.36
CA LYS A 127 -3.53 -13.90 -16.63
C LYS A 127 -2.45 -14.50 -15.72
N ARG A 128 -1.34 -13.79 -15.52
CA ARG A 128 -0.24 -14.23 -14.64
C ARG A 128 -0.68 -14.25 -13.17
N ILE A 129 -1.34 -13.19 -12.69
CA ILE A 129 -1.82 -13.11 -11.30
C ILE A 129 -2.75 -14.29 -10.97
N THR A 130 -3.63 -14.67 -11.89
CA THR A 130 -4.64 -15.73 -11.69
C THR A 130 -4.13 -17.16 -11.93
N ARG A 131 -2.88 -17.32 -12.37
CA ARG A 131 -2.25 -18.61 -12.67
C ARG A 131 -0.87 -18.63 -12.02
N PRO A 132 -0.77 -19.04 -10.75
CA PRO A 132 0.48 -19.00 -10.04
C PRO A 132 1.38 -20.14 -10.51
N GLU A 133 2.63 -19.81 -10.81
CA GLU A 133 3.64 -20.77 -11.29
C GLU A 133 4.70 -21.07 -10.20
N ALA A 134 4.75 -20.26 -9.14
CA ALA A 134 5.64 -20.43 -8.00
C ALA A 134 5.06 -19.78 -6.73
N VAL A 135 5.55 -20.19 -5.55
CA VAL A 135 5.28 -19.64 -4.21
C VAL A 135 3.83 -19.75 -3.71
N LEU A 136 2.84 -19.53 -4.57
CA LEU A 136 1.42 -19.60 -4.29
C LEU A 136 0.78 -20.76 -5.06
N THR A 137 -0.23 -21.39 -4.47
CA THR A 137 -1.17 -22.25 -5.20
C THR A 137 -2.40 -21.45 -5.64
N LEU A 138 -3.27 -22.05 -6.46
CA LEU A 138 -4.53 -21.40 -6.85
C LEU A 138 -5.38 -21.02 -5.62
N ASP A 139 -5.39 -21.85 -4.58
CA ASP A 139 -6.11 -21.60 -3.32
C ASP A 139 -5.51 -20.45 -2.51
N ASP A 140 -4.24 -20.12 -2.75
CA ASP A 140 -3.57 -19.01 -2.10
C ASP A 140 -3.84 -17.66 -2.77
N ILE A 141 -4.56 -17.61 -3.90
CA ILE A 141 -4.94 -16.35 -4.55
C ILE A 141 -6.15 -15.74 -3.84
N ASP A 142 -5.86 -15.09 -2.71
CA ASP A 142 -6.84 -14.35 -1.92
C ASP A 142 -6.88 -12.86 -2.30
N ARG A 143 -7.94 -12.19 -1.86
CA ARG A 143 -8.24 -10.80 -2.19
C ARG A 143 -8.60 -10.01 -0.94
N HIS A 144 -8.19 -8.76 -0.90
CA HIS A 144 -8.57 -7.81 0.15
C HIS A 144 -9.21 -6.56 -0.46
N ASN A 145 -10.39 -6.17 0.04
CA ASN A 145 -11.08 -4.98 -0.45
C ASN A 145 -10.30 -3.70 -0.12
N VAL A 146 -10.27 -2.74 -1.05
CA VAL A 146 -9.67 -1.42 -0.81
C VAL A 146 -10.32 -0.72 0.38
N THR A 147 -11.63 -0.87 0.58
CA THR A 147 -12.35 -0.31 1.74
C THR A 147 -11.77 -0.78 3.08
N THR A 148 -11.26 -2.00 3.14
CA THR A 148 -10.62 -2.60 4.32
C THR A 148 -9.14 -2.24 4.44
N VAL A 149 -8.46 -2.06 3.31
CA VAL A 149 -7.01 -1.83 3.26
C VAL A 149 -6.65 -0.36 3.36
N LEU A 150 -7.26 0.49 2.53
CA LEU A 150 -7.00 1.93 2.44
C LEU A 150 -8.13 2.79 3.04
N GLY A 151 -9.35 2.25 3.14
CA GLY A 151 -10.50 2.94 3.72
C GLY A 151 -11.56 3.32 2.69
N LYS A 152 -12.73 3.77 3.19
CA LYS A 152 -13.91 4.09 2.36
C LYS A 152 -13.67 5.24 1.38
N GLY A 153 -12.98 6.31 1.82
CA GLY A 153 -12.72 7.49 0.98
C GLY A 153 -11.92 7.14 -0.27
N THR A 154 -10.82 6.39 -0.12
CA THR A 154 -10.00 5.94 -1.27
C THR A 154 -10.76 5.01 -2.19
N ALA A 155 -11.58 4.10 -1.66
CA ALA A 155 -12.42 3.22 -2.48
C ALA A 155 -13.43 4.03 -3.32
N GLN A 156 -14.06 5.05 -2.72
CA GLN A 156 -14.98 5.93 -3.43
C GLN A 156 -14.27 6.75 -4.53
N ALA A 157 -13.08 7.28 -4.24
CA ALA A 157 -12.27 7.98 -5.24
C ALA A 157 -11.85 7.08 -6.40
N LEU A 158 -11.46 5.82 -6.13
CA LEU A 158 -11.18 4.83 -7.18
C LEU A 158 -12.41 4.49 -8.02
N LYS A 159 -13.59 4.41 -7.39
CA LYS A 159 -14.84 4.19 -8.11
C LYS A 159 -15.17 5.35 -9.04
N ALA A 160 -14.86 6.59 -8.65
CA ALA A 160 -15.07 7.78 -9.47
C ALA A 160 -14.06 7.92 -10.63
N ARG A 161 -12.91 7.23 -10.55
CA ARG A 161 -11.89 7.18 -11.62
C ARG A 161 -12.30 6.28 -12.80
N ARG A 162 -13.24 5.37 -12.60
CA ARG A 162 -13.60 4.29 -13.54
C ARG A 162 -14.30 4.78 -14.80
#